data_AF-A0AAV4HQG3-F1
#
_entry.id   AF-A0AAV4HQG3-F1
#
_cell.length_a   1.000
_cell.length_b   1.000
_cell.length_c   1.000
_cell.angle_alpha   90.00
_cell.angle_beta   90.00
_cell.angle_gamma   90.00
#
_symmetry.space_group_name_H-M   'P 1'
#
loop_
_entity.id
_entity.type
_entity.pdbx_description
1 polymer ?
#
loop_
_entity_poly.entity_id
_entity_poly.type
_entity_poly.pdbx_seq_one_letter_code
_entity_poly.pdbx_strand_id
1 'polypeptide(L)'
;MYSGINRLMRNFTPLLYAIKDKDGKTLTENEEFSNRWKEYCSEMYEDNTNEEMKQVESNDESLEPTRSEVEWAIKQLPKGKSAEGAVEGRRGRGRLRRRWTQDISDWLGFSVREASILAQDRDGFRSAVWEATSHKNPP
;
A
#
# COMPACT_ATOMS: atom_id res chain seq x y z
N MET A 1 2.23 -6.27 -33.44
CA MET A 1 0.82 -6.60 -33.11
C MET A 1 0.70 -7.74 -32.09
N TYR A 2 1.56 -7.79 -31.05
CA TYR A 2 1.51 -8.80 -29.96
C TYR A 2 2.05 -8.26 -28.61
N SER A 3 2.28 -6.94 -28.49
CA SER A 3 2.91 -6.33 -27.31
C SER A 3 2.11 -6.50 -26.02
N GLY A 4 0.78 -6.55 -26.11
CA GLY A 4 -0.10 -6.78 -24.94
C GLY A 4 0.00 -8.20 -24.39
N ILE A 5 0.06 -9.20 -25.26
CA ILE A 5 0.19 -10.62 -24.88
C ILE A 5 1.58 -10.86 -24.27
N ASN A 6 2.63 -10.33 -24.89
CA ASN A 6 3.99 -10.44 -24.36
C ASN A 6 4.19 -9.69 -23.03
N ARG A 7 3.40 -8.64 -22.75
CA ARG A 7 3.44 -7.92 -21.47
C ARG A 7 2.76 -8.70 -20.34
N LEU A 8 1.71 -9.46 -20.66
CA LEU A 8 0.98 -10.32 -19.71
C LEU A 8 1.70 -11.64 -19.45
N MET A 9 2.37 -12.17 -20.47
CA MET A 9 3.19 -13.40 -20.39
C MET A 9 4.59 -13.16 -19.85
N ARG A 10 4.96 -11.90 -19.57
CA ARG A 10 6.27 -11.59 -19.00
C ARG A 10 6.25 -11.99 -17.53
N ASN A 11 7.01 -13.02 -17.19
CA ASN A 11 7.30 -13.39 -15.82
C ASN A 11 7.80 -12.14 -15.08
N PHE A 12 7.00 -11.69 -14.10
CA PHE A 12 7.38 -10.58 -13.25
C PHE A 12 8.52 -11.06 -12.36
N THR A 13 9.74 -10.74 -12.75
CA THR A 13 10.90 -10.82 -11.87
C THR A 13 10.94 -9.52 -11.10
N PRO A 14 10.56 -9.48 -9.81
CA PRO A 14 10.81 -8.29 -9.02
C PRO A 14 12.31 -8.00 -9.12
N LEU A 15 12.66 -6.74 -9.38
CA LEU A 15 14.04 -6.28 -9.26
C LEU A 15 14.45 -6.59 -7.81
N LEU A 16 15.24 -7.65 -7.65
CA LEU A 16 15.83 -8.04 -6.39
C LEU A 16 16.47 -6.79 -5.79
N TYR A 17 16.05 -6.50 -4.56
CA TYR A 17 16.38 -5.34 -3.76
C TYR A 17 17.85 -4.92 -3.92
N ALA A 18 18.14 -3.99 -4.84
CA ALA A 18 19.45 -3.39 -4.93
C ALA A 18 19.51 -2.23 -3.92
N ILE A 19 19.55 -2.57 -2.63
CA ILE A 19 19.80 -1.56 -1.59
C ILE A 19 21.25 -1.14 -1.75
N LYS A 20 21.46 0.16 -1.87
CA LYS A 20 22.80 0.73 -1.95
C LYS A 20 23.30 1.06 -0.55
N ASP A 21 24.56 0.78 -0.34
CA ASP A 21 25.28 1.27 0.82
C ASP A 21 25.43 2.80 0.78
N LYS A 22 25.89 3.44 1.86
CA LYS A 22 26.18 4.88 1.91
C LYS A 22 27.17 5.30 0.81
N ASP A 23 28.12 4.43 0.46
CA ASP A 23 29.10 4.64 -0.62
C ASP A 23 28.57 4.27 -2.03
N GLY A 24 27.28 3.96 -2.15
CA GLY A 24 26.63 3.66 -3.44
C GLY A 24 26.86 2.25 -3.99
N LYS A 25 27.58 1.38 -3.25
CA LYS A 25 27.76 -0.05 -3.58
C LYS A 25 26.43 -0.80 -3.46
N THR A 26 26.07 -1.59 -4.45
CA THR A 26 24.88 -2.46 -4.38
C THR A 26 25.13 -3.62 -3.45
N LEU A 27 24.37 -3.67 -2.35
CA LEU A 27 24.35 -4.78 -1.41
C LEU A 27 23.47 -5.89 -1.99
N THR A 28 23.97 -7.12 -1.93
CA THR A 28 23.28 -8.29 -2.49
C THR A 28 23.06 -9.38 -1.45
N GLU A 29 23.74 -9.28 -0.30
CA GLU A 29 23.63 -10.24 0.79
C GLU A 29 22.62 -9.79 1.84
N ASN A 30 21.93 -10.76 2.47
CA ASN A 30 20.87 -10.49 3.43
C ASN A 30 21.39 -9.84 4.73
N GLU A 31 22.59 -10.22 5.15
CA GLU A 31 23.24 -9.65 6.33
C GLU A 31 23.63 -8.18 6.10
N GLU A 32 24.13 -7.86 4.90
CA GLU A 32 24.42 -6.49 4.48
C GLU A 32 23.16 -5.61 4.46
N PHE A 33 22.02 -6.14 3.98
CA PHE A 33 20.74 -5.42 4.06
C PHE A 33 20.34 -5.13 5.50
N SER A 34 20.39 -6.14 6.38
CA SER A 34 20.03 -5.98 7.79
C SER A 34 20.88 -4.92 8.48
N ASN A 35 22.19 -4.92 8.23
CA ASN A 35 23.11 -3.94 8.81
C ASN A 35 22.89 -2.53 8.25
N ARG A 36 22.70 -2.38 6.94
CA ARG A 36 22.38 -1.08 6.33
C ARG A 36 21.08 -0.49 6.85
N TRP A 37 20.08 -1.33 7.11
CA TRP A 37 18.81 -0.92 7.73
C TRP A 37 18.99 -0.49 9.19
N LYS A 38 19.77 -1.23 9.97
CA LYS A 38 20.08 -0.85 11.36
C LYS A 38 20.79 0.49 11.42
N GLU A 39 21.82 0.68 10.59
CA GLU A 39 22.57 1.93 10.53
C GLU A 39 21.71 3.12 10.10
N TYR A 40 20.85 2.95 9.09
CA TYR A 40 19.93 4.00 8.65
C TYR A 40 18.94 4.38 9.77
N CYS A 41 18.39 3.40 10.48
CA CYS A 41 17.47 3.65 11.58
C CYS A 41 18.18 4.33 12.75
N SER A 42 19.39 3.89 13.12
CA SER A 42 20.15 4.54 14.19
C SER A 42 20.49 5.99 13.82
N GLU A 43 21.00 6.25 12.61
CA GLU A 43 21.29 7.60 12.11
C GLU A 43 20.06 8.51 12.13
N MET A 44 18.88 7.99 11.77
CA MET A 44 17.63 8.75 11.80
C MET A 44 17.20 9.18 13.21
N TYR A 45 17.64 8.47 14.25
CA TYR A 45 17.32 8.77 15.65
C TYR A 45 18.54 9.25 16.46
N GLU A 46 19.69 9.42 15.83
CA GLU A 46 20.92 9.96 16.42
C GLU A 46 20.95 11.49 16.42
N ASP A 47 19.85 12.15 16.01
CA ASP A 47 19.64 13.58 16.25
C ASP A 47 19.72 13.86 17.76
N ASN A 48 20.86 14.44 18.13
CA ASN A 48 21.28 14.92 19.43
C ASN A 48 20.11 15.32 20.34
N THR A 49 19.72 14.42 21.24
CA THR A 49 19.04 14.74 22.50
C THR A 49 19.99 15.46 23.46
N ASN A 50 20.63 16.52 22.99
CA ASN A 50 21.47 17.44 23.77
C ASN A 50 21.49 18.86 23.17
N GLU A 51 20.57 19.19 22.27
CA GLU A 51 20.05 20.56 22.26
C GLU A 51 18.80 20.55 23.12
N GLU A 52 18.91 21.25 24.24
CA GLU A 52 17.78 21.62 25.10
C GLU A 52 16.57 21.89 24.21
N MET A 53 15.45 21.23 24.52
CA MET A 53 14.16 21.56 23.95
C MET A 53 13.90 23.04 24.22
N LYS A 54 14.36 23.93 23.33
CA LYS A 54 13.80 25.25 23.20
C LYS A 54 12.34 24.95 22.92
N GLN A 55 11.48 25.24 23.88
CA GLN A 55 10.08 25.42 23.62
C GLN A 55 9.99 26.59 22.64
N VAL A 56 10.15 26.30 21.35
CA VAL A 56 9.54 27.11 20.32
C VAL A 56 8.07 26.81 20.53
N GLU A 57 7.37 27.71 21.21
CA GLU A 57 5.93 27.83 21.03
C GLU A 57 5.73 27.92 19.52
N SER A 58 5.39 26.79 18.91
CA SER A 58 4.81 26.78 17.60
C SER A 58 3.47 27.47 17.78
N ASN A 59 3.45 28.79 17.60
CA ASN A 59 2.24 29.42 17.10
C ASN A 59 1.98 28.71 15.77
N ASP A 60 1.17 27.66 15.81
CA ASP A 60 0.40 27.14 14.67
C ASP A 60 -0.66 28.19 14.30
N GLU A 61 -0.19 29.42 14.11
CA GLU A 61 -0.93 30.47 13.46
C GLU A 61 -0.69 30.24 11.97
N SER A 62 -1.24 29.11 11.50
CA SER A 62 -1.42 28.82 10.10
C SER A 62 -2.07 30.05 9.47
N LEU A 63 -1.25 30.88 8.81
CA LEU A 63 -1.71 32.12 8.20
C LEU A 63 -2.86 31.79 7.26
N GLU A 64 -4.00 32.43 7.46
CA GLU A 64 -5.13 32.26 6.56
C GLU A 64 -4.69 32.63 5.13
N PRO A 65 -5.03 31.80 4.12
CA PRO A 65 -4.62 32.07 2.76
C PRO A 65 -5.19 33.42 2.31
N THR A 66 -4.35 34.24 1.68
CA THR A 66 -4.78 35.55 1.20
C THR A 66 -5.77 35.37 0.03
N ARG A 67 -6.77 36.24 -0.10
CA ARG A 67 -7.76 36.17 -1.20
C ARG A 67 -7.11 36.07 -2.59
N SER A 68 -6.01 36.78 -2.81
CA SER A 68 -5.25 36.75 -4.06
C SER A 68 -4.62 35.38 -4.36
N GLU A 69 -4.18 34.65 -3.33
CA GLU A 69 -3.60 33.31 -3.46
C GLU A 69 -4.68 32.30 -3.87
N VAL A 70 -5.85 32.39 -3.22
CA VAL A 70 -7.01 31.55 -3.55
C VAL A 70 -7.47 31.79 -5.00
N GLU A 71 -7.58 33.05 -5.42
CA GLU A 71 -7.92 33.40 -6.81
C GLU A 71 -6.89 32.90 -7.82
N TRP A 72 -5.61 33.00 -7.48
CA TRP A 72 -4.54 32.50 -8.33
C TRP A 72 -4.62 30.97 -8.47
N ALA A 73 -4.83 30.25 -7.36
CA ALA A 73 -4.95 28.80 -7.37
C ALA A 73 -6.18 28.31 -8.16
N ILE A 74 -7.32 28.97 -8.02
CA ILE A 74 -8.55 28.65 -8.78
C ILE A 74 -8.30 28.81 -10.30
N LYS A 75 -7.55 29.83 -10.72
CA LYS A 75 -7.21 30.05 -12.14
C LYS A 75 -6.31 28.94 -12.72
N GLN A 76 -5.52 28.26 -11.89
CA GLN A 76 -4.65 27.16 -12.32
C GLN A 76 -5.39 25.82 -12.47
N LEU A 77 -6.63 25.70 -11.98
CA LEU A 77 -7.37 24.44 -12.04
C LEU A 77 -7.91 24.13 -13.46
N PRO A 78 -7.77 22.89 -13.94
CA PRO A 78 -8.30 22.48 -15.23
C PRO A 78 -9.83 22.39 -15.21
N LYS A 79 -10.48 22.88 -16.28
CA LYS A 79 -11.94 22.83 -16.46
C LYS A 79 -12.46 21.39 -16.34
N GLY A 80 -13.47 21.17 -15.49
CA GLY A 80 -14.11 19.86 -15.29
C GLY A 80 -13.62 19.04 -14.09
N LYS A 81 -12.67 19.55 -13.29
CA LYS A 81 -12.37 19.05 -11.94
C LYS A 81 -12.90 20.10 -10.95
N SER A 82 -13.98 19.78 -10.23
CA SER A 82 -14.89 20.78 -9.67
C SER A 82 -14.44 21.45 -8.37
N ALA A 83 -14.62 22.78 -8.30
CA ALA A 83 -15.35 23.44 -7.20
C ALA A 83 -16.85 23.60 -7.55
N GLU A 84 -17.24 23.91 -8.80
CA GLU A 84 -18.66 23.94 -9.25
C GLU A 84 -18.88 23.31 -10.65
N GLY A 85 -18.80 21.98 -10.77
CA GLY A 85 -18.94 21.28 -12.04
C GLY A 85 -19.29 19.81 -11.85
N ALA A 86 -20.58 19.49 -11.97
CA ALA A 86 -21.03 18.12 -12.14
C ALA A 86 -20.41 17.53 -13.42
N VAL A 87 -19.64 16.46 -13.27
CA VAL A 87 -19.09 15.71 -14.41
C VAL A 87 -20.23 14.90 -15.01
N GLU A 88 -20.68 15.27 -16.20
CA GLU A 88 -21.71 14.50 -16.92
C GLU A 88 -21.10 13.17 -17.40
N GLY A 89 -21.59 12.06 -16.83
CA GLY A 89 -21.12 10.70 -17.10
C GLY A 89 -21.26 9.78 -15.89
N ARG A 90 -21.62 8.51 -16.11
CA ARG A 90 -21.61 7.49 -15.06
C ARG A 90 -20.16 7.15 -14.75
N ARG A 91 -19.59 7.71 -13.68
CA ARG A 91 -18.32 7.23 -13.11
C ARG A 91 -18.42 5.71 -12.96
N GLY A 92 -17.43 4.96 -13.46
CA GLY A 92 -17.39 3.51 -13.27
C GLY A 92 -17.56 3.20 -11.79
N ARG A 93 -18.43 2.23 -11.44
CA ARG A 93 -18.51 1.81 -10.04
C ARG A 93 -17.12 1.33 -9.64
N GLY A 94 -16.59 1.88 -8.55
CA GLY A 94 -15.34 1.41 -7.96
C GLY A 94 -15.44 -0.06 -7.56
N ARG A 95 -14.44 -0.56 -6.83
CA ARG A 95 -14.43 -1.92 -6.29
C ARG A 95 -15.82 -2.30 -5.77
N LEU A 96 -16.40 -3.38 -6.33
CA LEU A 96 -17.67 -3.93 -5.86
C LEU A 96 -17.60 -4.05 -4.33
N ARG A 97 -18.68 -3.67 -3.63
CA ARG A 97 -18.76 -3.72 -2.17
C ARG A 97 -18.79 -5.18 -1.70
N ARG A 98 -17.65 -5.85 -1.79
CA ARG A 98 -17.40 -7.20 -1.29
C ARG A 98 -17.00 -7.08 0.17
N ARG A 99 -17.69 -7.82 1.03
CA ARG A 99 -17.29 -8.00 2.42
C ARG A 99 -16.27 -9.14 2.45
N TRP A 100 -15.27 -9.05 3.30
CA TRP A 100 -14.26 -10.11 3.47
C TRP A 100 -14.90 -11.48 3.79
N THR A 101 -16.07 -11.48 4.43
CA THR A 101 -16.90 -12.67 4.69
C THR A 101 -17.37 -13.37 3.42
N GLN A 102 -17.62 -12.62 2.34
CA GLN A 102 -18.01 -13.17 1.05
C GLN A 102 -16.82 -13.85 0.37
N ASP A 103 -15.61 -13.31 0.54
CA ASP A 103 -14.41 -13.92 -0.03
C ASP A 103 -14.10 -15.26 0.65
N ILE A 104 -14.31 -15.38 1.97
CA ILE A 104 -14.22 -16.65 2.69
C ILE A 104 -15.24 -17.66 2.19
N SER A 105 -16.48 -17.22 1.99
CA SER A 105 -17.55 -18.11 1.53
C SER A 105 -17.30 -18.60 0.11
N ASP A 106 -16.85 -17.72 -0.78
CA ASP A 106 -16.50 -18.06 -2.15
C ASP A 106 -15.23 -18.95 -2.23
N TRP A 107 -14.31 -18.86 -1.26
CA TRP A 107 -13.09 -19.68 -1.23
C TRP A 107 -13.30 -21.07 -0.66
N LEU A 108 -14.04 -21.17 0.45
CA LEU A 108 -14.21 -22.43 1.17
C LEU A 108 -15.49 -23.17 0.77
N GLY A 109 -16.42 -22.52 0.07
CA GLY A 109 -17.74 -23.09 -0.22
C GLY A 109 -18.64 -23.22 1.01
N PHE A 110 -18.21 -22.68 2.16
CA PHE A 110 -18.94 -22.72 3.42
C PHE A 110 -19.44 -21.32 3.81
N SER A 111 -20.47 -21.27 4.65
CA SER A 111 -20.86 -20.02 5.30
C SER A 111 -19.80 -19.60 6.33
N VAL A 112 -19.77 -18.31 6.68
CA VAL A 112 -18.86 -17.77 7.72
C VAL A 112 -19.04 -18.48 9.06
N ARG A 113 -20.28 -18.90 9.39
CA ARG A 113 -20.57 -19.62 10.64
C ARG A 113 -19.96 -21.02 10.63
N GLU A 114 -20.11 -21.76 9.54
CA GLU A 114 -19.49 -23.08 9.38
C GLU A 114 -17.97 -22.97 9.38
N ALA A 115 -17.41 -21.96 8.69
CA ALA A 115 -15.98 -21.67 8.74
C ALA A 115 -15.50 -21.36 10.17
N SER A 116 -16.30 -20.66 10.97
CA SER A 116 -15.99 -20.37 12.37
C SER A 116 -16.07 -21.59 13.28
N ILE A 117 -17.00 -22.53 13.03
CA ILE A 117 -17.09 -23.79 13.76
C ILE A 117 -15.91 -24.69 13.39
N LEU A 118 -15.59 -24.79 12.10
CA LEU A 118 -14.41 -25.52 11.61
C LEU A 118 -13.12 -24.93 12.16
N ALA A 119 -13.00 -23.60 12.25
CA ALA A 119 -11.81 -22.95 12.80
C ALA A 119 -11.53 -23.28 14.28
N GLN A 120 -12.52 -23.81 15.02
CA GLN A 120 -12.29 -24.34 16.37
C GLN A 120 -11.47 -25.64 16.33
N ASP A 121 -11.61 -26.42 15.25
CA ASP A 121 -10.75 -27.55 14.93
C ASP A 121 -9.61 -27.10 14.00
N ARG A 122 -8.43 -26.87 14.59
CA ARG A 122 -7.27 -26.31 13.87
C ARG A 122 -6.80 -27.20 12.72
N ASP A 123 -6.90 -28.52 12.86
CA ASP A 123 -6.40 -29.47 11.86
C ASP A 123 -7.41 -29.64 10.74
N GLY A 124 -8.71 -29.76 11.07
CA GLY A 124 -9.79 -29.75 10.09
C GLY A 124 -9.84 -28.47 9.27
N PHE A 125 -9.68 -27.31 9.91
CA PHE A 125 -9.63 -26.01 9.22
C PHE A 125 -8.43 -25.91 8.28
N ARG A 126 -7.25 -26.36 8.70
CA ARG A 126 -6.05 -26.34 7.87
C ARG A 126 -6.19 -27.20 6.62
N SER A 127 -6.72 -28.41 6.77
CA SER A 127 -6.97 -29.30 5.63
C SER A 127 -7.95 -28.69 4.64
N ALA A 128 -9.06 -28.09 5.11
CA ALA A 128 -10.05 -27.45 4.25
C ALA A 128 -9.48 -26.24 3.49
N VAL A 129 -8.67 -25.41 4.16
CA VAL A 129 -7.99 -24.27 3.52
C VAL A 129 -6.95 -24.77 2.51
N TRP A 130 -6.19 -25.81 2.85
CA TRP A 130 -5.19 -26.40 1.96
C TRP A 130 -5.83 -26.96 0.70
N GLU A 131 -6.95 -27.66 0.82
CA GLU A 131 -7.71 -28.21 -0.31
C GLU A 131 -8.27 -27.09 -1.20
N ALA A 132 -8.92 -26.08 -0.60
CA ALA A 132 -9.49 -24.94 -1.32
C ALA A 132 -8.45 -24.09 -2.07
N THR A 133 -7.24 -24.01 -1.53
CA THR A 133 -6.13 -23.25 -2.15
C THR A 133 -5.36 -24.08 -3.18
N SER A 134 -5.30 -25.41 -3.02
CA SER A 134 -4.63 -26.32 -3.96
C SER A 134 -5.29 -26.38 -5.34
N HIS A 135 -6.61 -26.20 -5.43
CA HIS A 135 -7.33 -26.18 -6.72
C HIS A 135 -7.17 -24.89 -7.54
N LYS A 136 -6.49 -23.86 -7.01
CA LYS A 136 -6.25 -22.58 -7.71
C LYS A 136 -4.85 -22.41 -8.30
N ASN A 137 -3.94 -23.34 -8.07
CA ASN A 137 -2.63 -23.40 -8.72
C ASN A 137 -2.55 -24.70 -9.55
N PRO A 138 -2.83 -24.67 -10.87
CA PRO A 138 -2.36 -25.75 -11.72
C PRO A 138 -0.82 -25.67 -11.81
N PRO A 139 -0.14 -26.79 -12.12
CA PRO A 139 1.31 -26.83 -12.30
C PRO A 139 1.81 -25.87 -13.37
#